data_AF-A0A915IWY5-F1
#
_entry.id   AF-A0A915IWY5-F1
#
_cell.length_a   1.000
_cell.length_b   1.000
_cell.length_c   1.000
_cell.angle_alpha   90.00
_cell.angle_beta   90.00
_cell.angle_gamma   90.00
#
_symmetry.space_group_name_H-M   'P 1'
#
loop_
_entity.id
_entity.type
_entity.pdbx_description
1 polymer ?
#
loop_
_entity_poly.entity_id
_entity_poly.type
_entity_poly.pdbx_seq_one_letter_code
_entity_poly.pdbx_strand_id
1 'polypeptide(L)'
;DGTELVRHFLIEPTAKGVKLKGCNNEPVFGSLAALVYQHSITALALPLKLILPDEDPALNGAAGPSTTFDYQAQNKSYALLEQGAGECKKNLH
;
A
#
# COMPACT_ATOMS: atom_id res chain seq x y z
N ASP A 1 -7.84 -28.14 13.55
CA ASP A 1 -6.65 -27.73 12.77
C ASP A 1 -7.03 -26.81 11.61
N GLY A 2 -7.31 -25.53 11.88
CA GLY A 2 -7.79 -24.55 10.87
C GLY A 2 -6.72 -23.57 10.37
N THR A 3 -5.49 -23.71 10.84
CA THR A 3 -4.38 -22.78 10.57
C THR A 3 -3.75 -22.94 9.18
N GLU A 4 -4.16 -23.94 8.40
CA GLU A 4 -3.57 -24.25 7.09
C GLU A 4 -4.21 -23.46 5.93
N LEU A 5 -5.38 -22.85 6.14
CA LEU A 5 -6.09 -22.06 5.13
C LEU A 5 -5.56 -20.62 5.02
N VAL A 6 -4.93 -20.11 6.09
CA VAL A 6 -4.39 -18.74 6.11
C VAL A 6 -2.89 -18.81 5.90
N ARG A 7 -2.42 -18.21 4.80
CA ARG A 7 -1.00 -18.11 4.48
C ARG A 7 -0.48 -16.73 4.84
N HIS A 8 0.50 -16.67 5.73
CA HIS A 8 1.17 -15.44 6.11
C HIS A 8 2.47 -15.32 5.34
N PHE A 9 2.65 -14.19 4.67
CA PHE A 9 3.90 -13.85 3.99
C PHE A 9 4.44 -12.54 4.54
N LEU A 10 5.77 -12.47 4.69
CA LEU A 10 6.45 -11.27 5.15
C LEU A 10 6.96 -10.49 3.93
N ILE A 11 6.60 -9.22 3.84
CA ILE A 11 7.11 -8.30 2.82
C ILE A 11 8.25 -7.49 3.42
N GLU A 12 9.42 -7.56 2.81
CA GLU A 12 10.58 -6.77 3.21
C GLU A 12 10.74 -5.54 2.31
N PRO A 13 10.87 -4.34 2.89
CA PRO A 13 11.32 -3.18 2.16
C PRO A 13 12.80 -3.35 1.77
N THR A 14 13.13 -2.87 0.59
CA THR A 14 14.47 -2.87 0.00
C THR A 14 14.78 -1.47 -0.52
N ALA A 15 16.04 -1.18 -0.81
CA ALA A 15 16.43 0.11 -1.38
C ALA A 15 15.75 0.42 -2.74
N LYS A 16 15.26 -0.61 -3.45
CA LYS A 16 14.64 -0.50 -4.78
C LYS A 16 13.12 -0.73 -4.77
N GLY A 17 12.51 -0.91 -3.61
CA GLY A 17 11.08 -1.21 -3.48
C GLY A 17 10.79 -2.31 -2.46
N VAL A 18 9.94 -3.29 -2.78
CA VAL A 18 9.50 -4.34 -1.86
C VAL A 18 9.59 -5.74 -2.47
N LYS A 19 9.72 -6.78 -1.64
CA LYS A 19 9.72 -8.19 -2.06
C LYS A 19 9.21 -9.12 -0.95
N LEU A 20 8.77 -10.33 -1.28
CA LEU A 20 8.53 -11.36 -0.26
C LEU A 20 9.83 -11.93 0.32
N LYS A 21 9.91 -11.99 1.65
CA LYS A 21 11.04 -12.59 2.37
C LYS A 21 11.04 -14.11 2.20
N GLY A 22 12.21 -14.68 1.91
CA GLY A 22 12.38 -16.12 1.76
C GLY A 22 12.00 -16.66 0.38
N CYS A 23 11.51 -15.80 -0.52
CA CYS A 23 11.15 -16.15 -1.90
C CYS A 23 12.24 -15.68 -2.86
N ASN A 24 13.23 -16.54 -3.14
CA ASN A 24 14.38 -16.18 -4.00
C ASN A 24 14.02 -15.99 -5.48
N ASN A 25 12.87 -16.53 -5.91
CA ASN A 25 12.44 -16.52 -7.31
C ASN A 25 11.61 -15.28 -7.68
N GLU A 26 11.40 -14.36 -6.74
CA GLU A 26 10.52 -13.21 -6.92
C GLU A 26 11.32 -11.92 -7.24
N PRO A 27 10.86 -11.10 -8.21
CA PRO A 27 11.47 -9.81 -8.47
C PRO A 27 11.21 -8.80 -7.35
N VAL A 28 12.01 -7.73 -7.31
CA VAL A 28 11.72 -6.57 -6.46
C VAL A 28 10.71 -5.67 -7.19
N PHE A 29 9.60 -5.35 -6.52
CA PHE A 29 8.57 -4.46 -7.04
C PHE A 29 8.78 -3.04 -6.55
N GLY A 30 8.55 -2.04 -7.40
CA GLY A 30 8.76 -0.62 -7.03
C GLY A 30 7.86 -0.10 -5.90
N SER A 31 6.74 -0.77 -5.61
CA SER A 31 5.82 -0.43 -4.53
C SER A 31 5.00 -1.63 -4.07
N LEU A 32 4.36 -1.52 -2.90
CA LEU A 32 3.44 -2.54 -2.39
C LEU A 32 2.25 -2.77 -3.34
N ALA A 33 1.71 -1.69 -3.92
CA ALA A 33 0.62 -1.80 -4.90
C ALA A 33 1.04 -2.61 -6.14
N ALA A 34 2.26 -2.40 -6.66
CA ALA A 34 2.78 -3.17 -7.79
C ALA A 34 2.95 -4.66 -7.45
N LEU A 35 3.42 -4.97 -6.24
CA LEU A 35 3.48 -6.35 -5.74
C LEU A 35 2.10 -6.97 -5.70
N VAL A 36 1.12 -6.32 -5.06
CA VAL A 36 -0.25 -6.84 -4.92
C VAL A 36 -0.92 -7.02 -6.28
N TYR A 37 -0.76 -6.06 -7.19
CA TYR A 37 -1.32 -6.13 -8.54
C TYR A 37 -0.71 -7.28 -9.36
N GLN A 38 0.62 -7.43 -9.36
CA GLN A 38 1.24 -8.54 -10.07
C GLN A 38 0.76 -9.90 -9.52
N HIS A 39 0.64 -10.01 -8.20
CA HIS A 39 0.19 -11.23 -7.54
C HIS A 39 -1.29 -11.55 -7.75
N SER A 40 -2.11 -10.59 -8.19
CA SER A 40 -3.51 -10.86 -8.58
C SER A 40 -3.64 -11.43 -10.01
N ILE A 41 -2.65 -11.15 -10.86
CA ILE A 41 -2.54 -11.68 -12.22
C ILE A 41 -1.83 -13.03 -12.21
N THR A 42 -0.72 -13.17 -11.47
CA THR A 42 0.13 -14.36 -11.46
C THR A 42 0.46 -14.82 -10.04
N ALA A 43 0.32 -16.11 -9.76
CA ALA A 43 0.58 -16.72 -8.46
C ALA A 43 2.09 -16.97 -8.24
N LEU A 44 2.93 -15.93 -8.29
CA LEU A 44 4.41 -16.03 -8.31
C LEU A 44 4.99 -16.90 -7.18
N ALA A 45 5.26 -16.31 -6.00
CA ALA A 45 5.68 -17.06 -4.82
C ALA A 45 4.50 -17.41 -3.89
N LEU A 46 3.28 -17.04 -4.29
CA LEU A 46 2.05 -17.41 -3.61
C LEU A 46 1.53 -18.75 -4.18
N PRO A 47 0.95 -19.63 -3.35
CA PRO A 47 0.33 -20.87 -3.83
C PRO A 47 -0.85 -20.63 -4.78
N LEU A 48 -1.46 -19.44 -4.71
CA LEU A 48 -2.58 -19.01 -5.54
C LEU A 48 -2.51 -17.50 -5.78
N LYS A 49 -3.13 -17.04 -6.88
CA LYS A 49 -3.21 -15.61 -7.18
C LYS A 49 -4.13 -14.91 -6.19
N LEU A 50 -3.82 -13.66 -5.87
CA LEU A 50 -4.69 -12.83 -5.06
C LEU A 50 -5.97 -12.52 -5.84
N ILE A 51 -7.11 -12.55 -5.14
CA ILE A 51 -8.37 -12.07 -5.68
C ILE A 51 -8.61 -10.72 -5.03
N LEU A 52 -8.54 -9.67 -5.85
CA LEU A 52 -8.91 -8.33 -5.42
C LEU A 52 -10.44 -8.22 -5.56
N PRO A 53 -11.15 -7.66 -4.56
CA PRO A 53 -12.56 -7.37 -4.70
C PRO A 53 -12.78 -6.25 -5.74
N ASP A 54 -13.92 -6.28 -6.44
CA ASP A 54 -14.31 -5.24 -7.42
C ASP A 54 -14.53 -3.88 -6.75
N GLU A 55 -15.04 -3.89 -5.51
CA GLU A 55 -15.32 -2.71 -4.72
C GLU A 55 -14.41 -2.67 -3.49
N ASP A 56 -13.92 -1.47 -3.16
CA ASP A 56 -13.09 -1.31 -1.97
C ASP A 56 -13.97 -1.50 -0.71
N PRO A 57 -13.65 -2.52 0.13
CA PRO A 57 -14.43 -2.84 1.32
C PRO A 57 -14.45 -1.71 2.36
N ALA A 58 -13.48 -0.78 2.32
CA ALA A 58 -13.47 0.39 3.20
C ALA A 58 -14.57 1.41 2.83
N LEU A 59 -15.04 1.40 1.58
CA LEU A 59 -16.10 2.30 1.10
C LEU A 59 -17.48 1.81 1.55
N ASN A 60 -17.69 0.48 1.59
CA ASN A 60 -18.99 -0.13 1.92
C ASN A 60 -19.35 -0.09 3.41
N GLY A 61 -18.38 0.15 4.31
CA GLY A 61 -18.63 0.32 5.75
C GLY A 61 -19.06 1.73 6.16
N ALA A 62 -18.92 2.71 5.27
CA ALA A 62 -19.29 4.10 5.50
C ALA A 62 -20.61 4.41 4.79
N ALA A 63 -21.73 4.03 5.40
CA ALA A 63 -23.04 4.54 4.99
C ALA A 63 -23.09 6.07 5.19
N GLY A 64 -22.76 6.80 4.12
CA GLY A 64 -22.95 8.25 3.98
C GLY A 64 -22.83 8.64 2.50
N PRO A 65 -23.86 9.27 1.88
CA PRO A 65 -23.85 9.59 0.46
C PRO A 65 -23.22 10.98 0.24
N SER A 66 -21.89 11.06 0.28
CA SER A 66 -21.06 12.17 -0.23
C SER A 66 -19.62 11.72 0.04
N THR A 67 -18.68 11.72 -0.88
CA THR A 67 -18.29 12.80 -1.78
C THR A 67 -17.27 12.21 -2.75
N THR A 68 -17.22 12.75 -3.96
CA THR A 68 -16.11 12.75 -4.92
C THR A 68 -14.80 12.06 -4.49
N PHE A 69 -14.37 11.13 -5.34
CA PHE A 69 -13.05 10.49 -5.35
C PHE A 69 -11.91 11.53 -5.30
N ASP A 70 -11.40 11.82 -4.11
CA ASP A 70 -10.12 12.50 -3.92
C ASP A 70 -9.06 11.46 -3.52
N TYR A 71 -8.32 10.95 -4.52
CA TYR A 71 -7.17 10.04 -4.38
C TYR A 71 -6.02 10.58 -3.48
N GLN A 72 -6.17 11.78 -2.90
CA GLN A 72 -5.18 12.49 -2.10
C GLN A 72 -5.39 12.39 -0.58
N ALA A 73 -6.58 11.99 -0.12
CA ALA A 73 -6.93 12.08 1.31
C ALA A 73 -6.52 10.87 2.17
N GLN A 74 -6.13 9.73 1.59
CA GLN A 74 -5.81 8.53 2.38
C GLN A 74 -4.38 8.47 2.95
N ASN A 75 -3.49 9.33 2.49
CA ASN A 75 -2.13 9.35 3.01
C ASN A 75 -2.01 10.41 4.11
N LYS A 76 -2.10 9.99 5.37
CA LYS A 76 -1.75 10.83 6.55
C LYS A 76 -0.35 11.46 6.44
N SER A 77 0.51 10.94 5.56
CA SER A 77 1.83 11.51 5.25
C SER A 77 1.76 12.84 4.50
N TYR A 78 0.73 13.11 3.68
CA TYR A 78 0.62 14.39 2.96
C TYR A 78 0.42 15.57 3.91
N ALA A 79 -0.34 15.39 4.99
CA ALA A 79 -0.58 16.44 5.97
C ALA A 79 0.68 16.85 6.75
N LEU A 80 1.66 15.96 6.89
CA LEU A 80 2.92 16.20 7.60
C LEU A 80 3.95 16.97 6.75
N LEU A 81 3.88 16.84 5.42
CA LEU A 81 4.76 17.55 4.48
C LEU A 81 4.46 19.06 4.46
N GLU A 82 3.20 19.44 4.65
CA GLU A 82 2.74 20.84 4.72
C GLU A 82 3.21 21.57 6.00
N GLN A 83 3.54 20.85 7.07
CA GLN A 83 4.04 21.44 8.32
C GLN A 83 5.53 21.82 8.27
N GLY A 84 6.22 21.58 7.14
CA GLY A 84 7.67 21.77 6.99
C GLY A 84 8.15 23.17 6.57
N ALA A 85 7.27 24.12 6.24
CA ALA A 85 7.67 25.47 5.80
C ALA A 85 7.55 26.50 6.93
N GLY A 86 8.50 26.47 7.88
CA GLY A 86 8.65 27.53 8.89
C GLY A 86 9.16 28.83 8.25
N GLU A 87 8.39 29.91 8.41
CA GLU A 87 8.71 31.27 7.96
C GLU A 87 10.09 31.77 8.44
N CYS A 88 11.02 32.00 7.51
CA CYS A 88 12.18 32.87 7.76
C CYS A 88 11.75 34.34 7.64
N LYS A 89 11.20 34.93 8.70
CA LYS A 89 11.03 36.40 8.77
C LYS A 89 12.39 37.07 8.89
N LYS A 90 12.71 37.89 7.88
CA LYS A 90 13.91 38.74 7.80
C LYS A 90 13.84 39.80 8.91
N ASN A 91 14.70 39.70 9.91
CA ASN A 91 14.95 40.79 10.84
C ASN A 91 15.83 41.83 10.15
N LEU A 92 15.18 42.87 9.62
CA LEU A 92 15.81 44.13 9.24
C LEU A 92 16.13 44.90 10.53
N HIS A 93 17.40 45.12 10.81
CA HIS A 93 17.89 46.22 11.64
C HIS A 93 18.63 47.19 10.73
#